data_AF-A0A2M8R5K2-F1
#
_entry.id   AF-A0A2M8R5K2-F1
#
_cell.length_a   1.000
_cell.length_b   1.000
_cell.length_c   1.000
_cell.angle_alpha   90.00
_cell.angle_beta   90.00
_cell.angle_gamma   90.00
#
_symmetry.space_group_name_H-M   'P 1'
#
loop_
_entity.id
_entity.type
_entity.pdbx_description
1 polymer ?
#
loop_
_entity_poly.entity_id
_entity_poly.type
_entity_poly.pdbx_seq_one_letter_code
_entity_poly.pdbx_strand_id
1 'polypeptide(L)' 'MQLVSSRTVSFIDVSSLAICEAKEALFHDESNGFILYLTGGSPSSASEERLLFLELREALVWLNEPPEDQGSFWE' A
#
# COMPACT_ATOMS: atom_id res chain seq x y z
N MET A 1 -5.02 -11.13 12.71
CA MET A 1 -4.66 -9.87 12.01
C MET A 1 -4.33 -8.75 13.00
N GLN A 2 -3.08 -8.30 13.02
CA GLN A 2 -2.60 -7.12 13.74
C GLN A 2 -1.97 -6.13 12.78
N LEU A 3 -2.19 -4.82 12.97
CA LEU A 3 -1.55 -3.78 12.17
C LEU A 3 -0.07 -3.65 12.58
N VAL A 4 0.83 -3.79 11.62
CA VAL A 4 2.29 -3.64 11.82
C VAL A 4 2.71 -2.21 11.53
N SER A 5 2.27 -1.66 10.38
CA SER A 5 2.60 -0.30 9.97
C SER A 5 1.56 0.21 8.97
N SER A 6 1.37 1.53 8.92
CA SER A 6 0.56 2.19 7.91
C SER A 6 1.20 3.50 7.49
N ARG A 7 1.12 3.82 6.21
CA ARG A 7 1.63 5.06 5.63
C ARG A 7 0.65 5.59 4.59
N THR A 8 0.63 6.91 4.46
CA THR A 8 -0.01 7.60 3.35
C THR A 8 1.08 7.97 2.36
N VAL A 9 0.87 7.61 1.10
CA VAL A 9 1.81 7.86 0.00
C VAL A 9 1.16 8.78 -1.01
N SER A 10 1.92 9.72 -1.55
CA SER A 10 1.47 10.57 -2.66
C SER A 10 1.94 9.96 -3.97
N PHE A 11 1.06 9.89 -4.95
CA PHE A 11 1.37 9.38 -6.29
C PHE A 11 0.72 10.26 -7.36
N ILE A 12 1.15 10.12 -8.61
CA ILE A 12 0.55 10.82 -9.74
C ILE A 12 -0.39 9.84 -10.42
N ASP A 13 -1.69 10.16 -10.43
CA ASP A 13 -2.65 9.35 -11.19
C ASP A 13 -2.41 9.54 -12.70
N VAL A 14 -2.13 8.44 -13.41
CA VAL A 14 -1.83 8.46 -14.85
C VAL A 14 -2.98 9.02 -15.68
N SER A 15 -4.23 8.84 -15.21
CA SER A 15 -5.42 9.25 -15.96
C SER A 15 -5.69 10.76 -15.86
N SER A 16 -5.61 11.31 -14.65
CA SER A 16 -5.90 12.72 -14.36
C SER A 16 -4.67 13.62 -14.35
N LEU A 17 -3.47 13.03 -14.28
CA LEU A 17 -2.18 13.71 -14.07
C LEU A 17 -2.18 14.57 -12.79
N ALA A 18 -3.07 14.26 -11.85
CA ALA A 18 -3.18 14.94 -10.58
C ALA A 18 -2.38 14.20 -9.50
N ILE A 19 -1.94 14.96 -8.50
CA ILE A 19 -1.39 14.38 -7.27
C ILE A 19 -2.55 13.79 -6.48
N CYS A 20 -2.46 12.50 -6.22
CA CYS A 20 -3.40 11.73 -5.40
C CYS A 20 -2.70 11.21 -4.15
N GLU A 21 -3.50 10.88 -3.14
CA GLU A 21 -3.03 10.21 -1.94
C GLU A 21 -3.59 8.79 -1.91
N ALA A 22 -2.74 7.83 -1.56
CA ALA A 22 -3.14 6.46 -1.26
C ALA A 22 -2.72 6.09 0.15
N LYS A 23 -3.43 5.13 0.74
CA LYS A 23 -3.09 4.56 2.02
C LYS A 23 -2.64 3.13 1.85
N GLU A 24 -1.51 2.83 2.46
CA GLU A 24 -0.94 1.49 2.54
C GLU A 24 -0.90 1.06 4.00
N ALA A 25 -1.26 -0.19 4.27
CA ALA A 25 -1.27 -0.76 5.61
C ALA A 25 -0.81 -2.21 5.58
N LEU A 26 0.28 -2.49 6.29
CA LEU A 26 0.80 -3.83 6.45
C LEU A 26 0.24 -4.45 7.73
N PHE A 27 -0.37 -5.62 7.58
CA PHE A 27 -0.88 -6.44 8.65
C PHE A 27 -0.05 -7.72 8.76
N HIS A 28 0.07 -8.22 9.98
CA HIS A 28 0.55 -9.56 10.26
C HIS A 28 -0.63 -10.42 10.70
N ASP A 29 -0.77 -11.58 10.07
CA ASP A 29 -1.75 -12.59 10.43
C ASP A 29 -1.04 -13.89 10.80
N GLU A 30 -1.26 -14.37 12.02
CA GLU A 30 -0.54 -15.53 12.56
C GLU A 30 -0.71 -16.81 11.73
N SER A 31 -1.80 -16.88 10.95
CA SER A 31 -2.11 -18.01 10.08
C SER A 31 -1.63 -17.83 8.63
N ASN A 32 -1.58 -16.59 8.13
CA ASN A 32 -1.43 -16.28 6.71
C ASN A 32 -0.22 -15.37 6.38
N GLY A 33 0.67 -15.12 7.34
CA GLY A 33 1.88 -14.32 7.12
C GLY A 33 1.58 -12.82 7.10
N PHE A 34 2.04 -12.10 6.07
CA PHE A 34 1.85 -10.67 5.96
C PHE A 34 0.84 -10.30 4.87
N ILE A 35 0.02 -9.30 5.14
CA ILE A 35 -1.02 -8.82 4.23
C ILE A 35 -0.82 -7.32 4.06
N LEU A 36 -0.56 -6.87 2.84
CA LEU A 36 -0.50 -5.46 2.49
C LEU A 36 -1.85 -5.03 1.89
N TYR A 37 -2.52 -4.12 2.60
CA TYR A 37 -3.72 -3.45 2.13
C TYR A 37 -3.36 -2.13 1.48
N LEU A 38 -3.92 -1.91 0.30
CA LEU A 38 -3.73 -0.74 -0.54
C LEU A 38 -5.10 -0.14 -0.82
N THR A 39 -5.27 1.15 -0.58
CA THR A 39 -6.51 1.88 -0.91
C THR A 39 -6.21 3.27 -1.45
N GLY A 40 -6.74 3.58 -2.63
CA GLY A 40 -6.70 4.92 -3.20
C GLY A 40 -7.62 5.87 -2.43
N GLY A 41 -7.16 7.07 -2.10
CA GLY A 41 -7.89 8.06 -1.29
C GLY A 41 -9.10 8.69 -1.96
N SER A 42 -9.44 8.30 -3.20
CA SER A 42 -10.58 8.82 -3.94
C SER A 42 -11.83 7.95 -3.74
N PRO A 43 -12.90 8.46 -3.11
CA PRO A 43 -14.12 7.69 -2.82
C PRO A 43 -14.91 7.28 -4.07
N SER A 44 -14.63 7.87 -5.24
CA SER A 44 -15.22 7.50 -6.53
C SER A 44 -14.52 6.33 -7.22
N SER A 45 -13.36 5.90 -6.72
CA SER A 45 -12.53 4.85 -7.31
C SER A 45 -12.66 3.55 -6.51
N ALA A 46 -13.85 2.96 -6.47
CA ALA A 46 -14.07 1.63 -5.87
C ALA A 46 -13.21 0.50 -6.52
N SER A 47 -12.42 0.81 -7.56
CA SER A 47 -11.44 -0.09 -8.21
C SER A 47 -10.02 -0.06 -7.63
N GLU A 48 -9.74 0.75 -6.62
CA GLU A 48 -8.38 0.93 -6.09
C GLU A 48 -8.15 0.33 -4.72
N GLU A 49 -8.99 -0.60 -4.27
CA GLU A 49 -8.68 -1.43 -3.11
C GLU A 49 -8.00 -2.73 -3.55
N ARG A 50 -6.81 -3.00 -3.02
CA ARG A 50 -6.06 -4.23 -3.29
C ARG A 50 -5.56 -4.83 -1.98
N LEU A 51 -5.53 -6.16 -1.94
CA LEU A 51 -4.90 -6.94 -0.88
C LEU A 51 -3.80 -7.78 -1.52
N LEU A 52 -2.58 -7.61 -1.06
CA LEU A 52 -1.42 -8.39 -1.48
C LEU A 52 -0.96 -9.26 -0.31
N PHE A 53 -0.74 -10.54 -0.57
CA PHE A 53 -0.13 -11.46 0.41
C PHE A 53 1.37 -11.42 0.20
N LEU A 54 2.10 -11.13 1.28
CA LEU A 54 3.55 -10.97 1.27
C LEU A 54 4.19 -12.04 2.14
N GLU A 55 5.29 -12.61 1.64
CA GLU A 55 6.22 -13.38 2.44
C GLU A 55 7.02 -12.44 3.35
N LEU A 56 7.66 -13.01 4.38
CA LEU A 56 8.45 -12.25 5.36
C LEU A 56 9.47 -11.30 4.70
N ARG A 57 10.15 -11.76 3.64
CA ARG A 57 11.13 -10.94 2.92
C ARG A 57 10.48 -9.71 2.28
N GLU A 58 9.34 -9.88 1.62
CA GLU A 58 8.64 -8.81 0.92
C GLU A 58 8.07 -7.79 1.92
N ALA A 59 7.54 -8.27 3.04
CA ALA A 59 7.10 -7.42 4.14
C ALA A 59 8.25 -6.57 4.72
N LEU A 60 9.44 -7.17 4.90
CA LEU A 60 10.63 -6.45 5.37
C LEU A 60 11.14 -5.44 4.33
N VAL A 61 11.09 -5.77 3.05
CA VAL A 61 11.46 -4.82 1.98
C VAL A 61 10.51 -3.63 2.00
N TRP A 62 9.19 -3.87 2.04
CA TRP A 62 8.19 -2.80 2.10
C TRP A 62 8.35 -1.91 3.34
N LEU A 63 8.63 -2.50 4.52
CA LEU A 63 8.85 -1.75 5.77
C LEU A 63 10.07 -0.82 5.72
N ASN A 64 11.07 -1.15 4.92
CA ASN A 64 12.33 -0.40 4.82
C ASN A 64 12.45 0.38 3.50
N GLU A 65 11.37 0.46 2.71
CA GLU A 65 11.37 1.16 1.44
C GLU A 65 11.59 2.68 1.67
N PRO A 66 12.57 3.29 0.99
CA PRO A 66 12.90 4.69 1.18
C PRO A 66 11.75 5.58 0.72
N PRO A 67 11.56 6.78 1.31
CA PRO A 67 10.43 7.66 1.01
C PRO A 67 10.25 7.97 -0.48
N GLU A 68 11.33 8.06 -1.24
CA GLU A 68 11.31 8.31 -2.69
C GLU A 68 10.71 7.16 -3.53
N ASP A 69 10.76 5.92 -3.05
CA ASP A 69 10.24 4.74 -3.75
C ASP A 69 8.81 4.38 -3.29
N GLN A 70 8.28 5.09 -2.28
CA GLN A 70 6.93 4.83 -1.76
C GLN A 70 5.87 5.25 -2.77
N GLY A 71 4.82 4.45 -2.90
CA GLY A 71 3.74 4.71 -3.85
C GLY A 71 3.94 4.08 -5.22
N SER A 72 5.03 3.33 -5.44
CA SER A 72 5.31 2.56 -6.66
C SER A 72 4.18 1.59 -7.07
N PHE A 73 3.29 1.20 -6.16
CA PHE A 73 2.12 0.36 -6.47
C PHE A 73 1.01 1.08 -7.25
N TRP A 74 1.10 2.41 -7.35
CA TRP A 74 0.06 3.31 -7.87
C TRP A 74 0.49 4.08 -9.13
N GLU A 75 1.72 3.84 -9.61
CA GLU A 75 2.21 4.35 -10.89
C GLU A 75 1.49 3.73 -12.12
#